data_AF-A0A8K0WVA7-F1
#
_entry.id   AF-A0A8K0WVA7-F1
#
_cell.length_a   1.000
_cell.length_b   1.000
_cell.length_c   1.000
_cell.angle_alpha   90.00
_cell.angle_beta   90.00
_cell.angle_gamma   90.00
#
_symmetry.space_group_name_H-M   'P 1'
#
loop_
_entity.id
_entity.type
_entity.pdbx_description
1 polymer ?
#
loop_
_entity_poly.entity_id
_entity_poly.type
_entity_poly.pdbx_seq_one_letter_code
_entity_poly.pdbx_strand_id
1 'polypeptide(L)'
;MKFSLFSAVALPGALAVPFSMLAHRPSSDVVRRADGDADCVLPRDYRVQEFAARTNDTGTTLSSLHFTFADTATNVTTLCQYNSSSTSTTPPGLTPRYSCENRDVKFIWEDEDSQLWLIERVCPNPDGTPTYEASGSMLLNLSCSGNGTCSSNSTSQTALFTSLQPVRDPTKVRSLE
;
A
#
# COMPACT_ATOMS: atom_id res chain seq x y z
N MET A 1 -44.14 -17.31 56.36
CA MET A 1 -44.12 -15.91 55.89
C MET A 1 -42.72 -15.40 56.22
N LYS A 2 -41.90 -14.73 55.41
CA LYS A 2 -42.12 -13.93 54.20
C LYS A 2 -40.70 -13.62 53.63
N PHE A 3 -40.49 -13.90 52.33
CA PHE A 3 -39.67 -13.21 51.30
C PHE A 3 -38.13 -13.29 51.31
N SER A 4 -37.64 -14.09 50.36
CA SER A 4 -36.32 -13.95 49.71
C SER A 4 -36.23 -12.66 48.91
N LEU A 5 -35.09 -11.99 48.98
CA LEU A 5 -34.70 -10.86 48.13
C LEU A 5 -33.63 -11.34 47.14
N PHE A 6 -33.95 -11.25 45.84
CA PHE A 6 -33.02 -11.42 44.74
C PHE A 6 -32.36 -10.06 44.45
N SER A 7 -31.02 -10.00 44.51
CA SER A 7 -30.26 -8.85 44.01
C SER A 7 -29.74 -9.16 42.61
N ALA A 8 -30.27 -8.47 41.61
CA ALA A 8 -29.76 -8.48 40.25
C ALA A 8 -28.59 -7.49 40.14
N VAL A 9 -27.41 -7.98 39.77
CA VAL A 9 -26.25 -7.14 39.43
C VAL A 9 -26.34 -6.81 37.94
N ALA A 10 -26.53 -5.52 37.63
CA ALA A 10 -26.50 -5.02 36.26
C ALA A 10 -25.07 -4.97 35.73
N LEU A 11 -24.82 -5.59 34.57
CA LEU A 11 -23.56 -5.44 33.84
C LEU A 11 -23.50 -4.07 33.13
N PRO A 12 -22.37 -3.35 33.15
CA PRO A 12 -22.15 -2.19 32.30
C PRO A 12 -22.04 -2.64 30.84
N GLY A 13 -22.98 -2.21 30.00
CA GLY A 13 -22.92 -2.41 28.55
C GLY A 13 -21.77 -1.62 27.94
N ALA A 14 -20.83 -2.31 27.29
CA ALA A 14 -19.80 -1.70 26.47
C ALA A 14 -20.44 -1.08 25.22
N LEU A 15 -20.26 0.23 25.03
CA LEU A 15 -20.57 0.88 23.76
C LEU A 15 -19.48 0.51 22.75
N ALA A 16 -19.73 -0.53 21.97
CA ALA A 16 -18.96 -0.82 20.76
C ALA A 16 -19.31 0.26 19.72
N VAL A 17 -18.46 1.25 19.57
CA VAL A 17 -18.53 2.22 18.47
C VAL A 17 -18.03 1.49 17.22
N PRO A 18 -18.84 1.27 16.18
CA PRO A 18 -18.35 0.68 14.95
C PRO A 18 -17.41 1.69 14.29
N PHE A 19 -16.10 1.43 14.35
CA PHE A 19 -15.12 2.08 13.48
C PHE A 19 -15.48 1.72 12.04
N SER A 20 -16.32 2.55 11.43
CA SER A 20 -16.50 2.55 9.99
C SER A 20 -15.18 3.04 9.41
N MET A 21 -14.33 2.11 8.98
CA MET A 21 -13.20 2.41 8.10
C MET A 21 -13.75 3.26 6.96
N LEU A 22 -13.45 4.56 6.96
CA LEU A 22 -13.70 5.43 5.81
C LEU A 22 -12.85 4.88 4.67
N ALA A 23 -13.41 3.97 3.88
CA ALA A 23 -12.84 3.59 2.61
C ALA A 23 -12.79 4.87 1.77
N HIS A 24 -11.61 5.49 1.68
CA HIS A 24 -11.40 6.72 0.93
C HIS A 24 -11.61 6.39 -0.54
N ARG A 25 -12.84 6.62 -1.02
CA ARG A 25 -13.15 6.49 -2.44
C ARG A 25 -12.62 7.74 -3.14
N PRO A 26 -11.94 7.59 -4.29
CA PRO A 26 -11.53 8.74 -5.06
C PRO A 26 -12.76 9.59 -5.38
N SER A 27 -12.64 10.91 -5.28
CA SER A 27 -13.76 11.79 -5.64
C SER A 27 -14.19 11.49 -7.08
N SER A 28 -15.49 11.39 -7.33
CA SER A 28 -16.02 11.09 -8.67
C SER A 28 -15.54 12.08 -9.74
N ASP A 29 -15.19 13.31 -9.34
CA ASP A 29 -14.58 14.30 -10.24
C ASP A 29 -13.16 13.96 -10.67
N VAL A 30 -12.34 13.37 -9.81
CA VAL A 30 -10.97 12.95 -10.17
C VAL A 30 -11.04 11.80 -11.17
N VAL A 31 -11.89 10.80 -10.90
CA VAL A 31 -12.12 9.68 -11.81
C VAL A 31 -12.65 10.18 -13.15
N ARG A 32 -13.69 11.02 -13.15
CA ARG A 32 -14.27 11.58 -14.38
C ARG A 32 -13.27 12.39 -15.21
N ARG A 33 -12.36 13.13 -14.57
CA ARG A 33 -11.34 13.90 -15.30
C ARG A 33 -10.28 13.01 -15.91
N ALA A 34 -9.87 11.96 -15.20
CA ALA A 34 -8.94 10.98 -15.72
C ALA A 34 -9.57 10.19 -16.89
N ASP A 35 -10.82 9.72 -16.75
CA ASP A 35 -11.55 9.02 -17.81
C ASP A 35 -11.85 9.89 -19.05
N GLY A 36 -11.90 11.21 -18.86
CA GLY A 36 -12.13 12.17 -19.94
C GLY A 36 -10.90 12.44 -20.81
N ASP A 37 -9.72 11.97 -20.39
CA ASP A 37 -8.47 12.09 -21.14
C ASP A 37 -8.23 10.80 -21.95
N ALA A 38 -8.27 10.92 -23.27
CA ALA A 38 -8.16 9.77 -24.17
C ALA A 38 -6.80 9.06 -24.10
N ASP A 39 -5.76 9.76 -23.64
CA ASP A 39 -4.41 9.22 -23.51
C ASP A 39 -4.13 8.71 -22.07
N CYS A 40 -5.10 8.85 -21.17
CA CYS A 40 -4.99 8.39 -19.78
C CYS A 40 -5.37 6.91 -19.65
N VAL A 41 -4.36 6.08 -19.41
CA VAL A 41 -4.55 4.66 -19.06
C VAL A 41 -4.64 4.52 -17.55
N LEU A 42 -5.83 4.22 -17.05
CA LEU A 42 -6.06 3.93 -15.63
C LEU A 42 -5.93 2.44 -15.33
N PRO A 43 -5.08 2.04 -14.38
CA PRO A 43 -4.96 0.65 -13.99
C PRO A 43 -6.09 0.23 -13.06
N ARG A 44 -6.48 -1.03 -13.16
CA ARG A 44 -7.48 -1.64 -12.27
C ARG A 44 -6.83 -2.50 -11.20
N ASP A 45 -5.88 -3.33 -11.61
CA ASP A 45 -5.24 -4.32 -10.77
C ASP A 45 -3.75 -4.41 -11.07
N TYR A 46 -3.00 -4.84 -10.07
CA TYR A 46 -1.56 -5.04 -10.17
C TYR A 46 -1.18 -6.38 -9.57
N ARG A 47 0.00 -6.86 -9.95
CA ARG A 47 0.60 -8.09 -9.45
C ARG A 47 1.87 -7.80 -8.67
N VAL A 48 1.99 -8.48 -7.54
CA VAL A 48 3.23 -8.64 -6.80
C VAL A 48 3.73 -10.05 -7.05
N GLN A 49 4.98 -10.18 -7.47
CA GLN A 49 5.61 -11.45 -7.83
C GLN A 49 6.90 -11.64 -7.04
N GLU A 50 7.19 -12.90 -6.69
CA GLU A 50 8.43 -13.33 -6.06
C GLU A 50 8.80 -12.49 -4.82
N PHE A 51 7.80 -12.23 -3.95
CA PHE A 51 8.04 -11.50 -2.70
C PHE A 51 8.95 -12.32 -1.78
N ALA A 52 10.09 -11.74 -1.42
CA ALA A 52 11.02 -12.31 -0.48
C ALA A 52 11.60 -11.23 0.43
N ALA A 53 11.81 -11.60 1.68
CA ALA A 53 12.26 -10.69 2.71
C ALA A 53 13.26 -11.33 3.67
N ARG A 54 13.93 -10.47 4.42
CA ARG A 54 14.80 -10.84 5.54
C ARG A 54 14.26 -10.18 6.80
N THR A 55 14.45 -10.85 7.92
CA THR A 55 14.24 -10.31 9.25
C THR A 55 15.49 -10.54 10.10
N ASN A 56 15.72 -9.66 11.07
CA ASN A 56 16.75 -9.83 12.09
C ASN A 56 16.15 -10.31 13.43
N ASP A 57 14.83 -10.52 13.48
CA ASP A 57 14.09 -10.94 14.66
C ASP A 57 13.26 -12.21 14.37
N THR A 58 12.17 -12.42 15.11
CA THR A 58 11.26 -13.56 14.93
C THR A 58 10.30 -13.41 13.74
N GLY A 59 10.53 -12.47 12.82
CA GLY A 59 9.64 -12.13 11.71
C GLY A 59 8.64 -11.03 12.02
N THR A 60 8.84 -10.27 13.10
CA THR A 60 8.00 -9.13 13.47
C THR A 60 8.38 -7.86 12.72
N THR A 61 9.64 -7.70 12.33
CA THR A 61 10.08 -6.59 11.48
C THR A 61 10.95 -7.08 10.34
N LEU A 62 10.72 -6.53 9.14
CA LEU A 62 11.54 -6.86 7.98
C LEU A 62 12.77 -5.93 7.92
N SER A 63 13.96 -6.53 7.84
CA SER A 63 15.22 -5.79 7.65
C SER A 63 15.51 -5.50 6.17
N SER A 64 14.93 -6.29 5.27
CA SER A 64 14.91 -6.01 3.83
C SER A 64 13.78 -6.77 3.15
N LEU A 65 13.32 -6.28 2.01
CA LEU A 65 12.37 -6.97 1.15
C LEU A 65 12.66 -6.67 -0.32
N HIS A 66 12.21 -7.56 -1.20
CA HIS A 66 12.12 -7.31 -2.62
C HIS A 66 10.94 -8.05 -3.24
N PHE A 67 10.43 -7.51 -4.33
CA PHE A 67 9.39 -8.11 -5.15
C PHE A 67 9.35 -7.44 -6.53
N THR A 68 8.75 -8.12 -7.51
CA THR A 68 8.45 -7.53 -8.81
C THR A 68 7.02 -7.03 -8.83
N PHE A 69 6.85 -5.75 -9.16
CA PHE A 69 5.56 -5.15 -9.51
C PHE A 69 5.29 -5.37 -11.00
N ALA A 70 4.05 -5.70 -11.34
CA ALA A 70 3.60 -5.74 -12.73
C ALA A 70 2.16 -5.23 -12.88
N ASP A 71 1.97 -4.33 -13.84
CA ASP A 71 0.67 -3.82 -14.29
C ASP A 71 0.57 -3.99 -15.81
N THR A 72 -0.46 -4.71 -16.25
CA THR A 72 -0.67 -5.00 -17.66
C THR A 72 -1.40 -3.89 -18.41
N ALA A 73 -2.17 -3.04 -17.72
CA ALA A 73 -2.87 -1.92 -18.32
C ALA A 73 -1.86 -0.83 -18.72
N THR A 74 -0.96 -0.46 -17.81
CA THR A 74 0.09 0.55 -18.06
C THR A 74 1.35 -0.04 -18.70
N ASN A 75 1.43 -1.36 -18.82
CA ASN A 75 2.59 -2.11 -19.31
C ASN A 75 3.87 -1.82 -18.50
N VAL A 76 3.71 -1.61 -17.19
CA VAL A 76 4.83 -1.37 -16.27
C VAL A 76 5.20 -2.68 -15.59
N THR A 77 6.48 -3.02 -15.59
CA THR A 77 7.04 -4.09 -14.76
C THR A 77 8.35 -3.58 -14.16
N THR A 78 8.50 -3.67 -12.83
CA THR A 78 9.67 -3.11 -12.15
C THR A 78 10.01 -3.84 -10.86
N LEU A 79 11.30 -3.87 -10.53
CA LEU A 79 11.78 -4.39 -9.26
C LEU A 79 11.61 -3.32 -8.18
N CYS A 80 11.04 -3.73 -7.04
CA CYS A 80 10.90 -2.93 -5.85
C CYS A 80 11.73 -3.56 -4.74
N GLN A 81 12.52 -2.76 -4.04
CA GLN A 81 13.40 -3.26 -2.97
C GLN A 81 13.52 -2.24 -1.85
N TYR A 82 13.64 -2.76 -0.63
CA TYR A 82 13.93 -1.98 0.57
C TYR A 82 15.00 -2.69 1.40
N ASN A 83 15.91 -1.89 1.95
CA ASN A 83 16.99 -2.30 2.84
C ASN A 83 17.50 -1.09 3.65
N SER A 84 18.55 -1.27 4.44
CA SER A 84 19.12 -0.22 5.30
C SER A 84 19.69 1.01 4.58
N SER A 85 19.95 0.95 3.26
CA SER A 85 20.40 2.12 2.47
C SER A 85 19.26 2.81 1.72
N SER A 86 18.06 2.25 1.78
CA SER A 86 16.89 2.81 1.09
C SER A 86 16.45 4.11 1.75
N THR A 87 16.32 5.16 0.95
CA THR A 87 15.90 6.48 1.42
C THR A 87 14.43 6.69 1.12
N SER A 88 13.67 7.17 2.12
CA SER A 88 12.27 7.52 1.90
C SER A 88 12.16 8.73 0.98
N THR A 89 11.18 8.67 0.09
CA THR A 89 10.79 9.77 -0.79
C THR A 89 9.75 10.70 -0.16
N THR A 90 9.28 10.39 1.05
CA THR A 90 8.28 11.17 1.77
C THR A 90 8.96 12.16 2.72
N PRO A 91 8.43 13.38 2.93
CA PRO A 91 8.93 14.29 3.94
C PRO A 91 8.98 13.68 5.35
N PRO A 92 9.91 14.14 6.22
CA PRO A 92 9.98 13.67 7.60
C PRO A 92 8.66 13.84 8.37
N GLY A 93 8.34 12.86 9.21
CA GLY A 93 7.12 12.88 10.05
C GLY A 93 5.87 12.28 9.39
N LEU A 94 5.99 11.75 8.17
CA LEU A 94 4.93 11.02 7.46
C LEU A 94 5.36 9.57 7.20
N THR A 95 4.41 8.71 6.85
CA THR A 95 4.68 7.30 6.53
C THR A 95 5.68 7.17 5.38
N PRO A 96 6.80 6.46 5.57
CA PRO A 96 7.83 6.35 4.54
C PRO A 96 7.35 5.67 3.26
N ARG A 97 7.57 6.32 2.11
CA ARG A 97 7.41 5.72 0.77
C ARG A 97 8.75 5.46 0.12
N TYR A 98 8.92 4.29 -0.48
CA TYR A 98 10.15 3.91 -1.20
C TYR A 98 9.84 3.76 -2.68
N SER A 99 10.72 4.29 -3.54
CA SER A 99 10.61 4.12 -4.98
C SER A 99 11.13 2.75 -5.40
N CYS A 100 10.42 2.13 -6.34
CA CYS A 100 10.96 1.01 -7.12
C CYS A 100 12.00 1.54 -8.13
N GLU A 101 12.61 0.64 -8.91
CA GLU A 101 13.53 1.04 -9.98
C GLU A 101 12.87 2.00 -10.98
N ASN A 102 11.62 1.71 -11.36
CA ASN A 102 10.74 2.69 -11.99
C ASN A 102 10.21 3.64 -10.90
N ARG A 103 10.66 4.90 -10.95
CA ARG A 103 10.33 5.93 -9.95
C ARG A 103 8.86 6.32 -9.90
N ASP A 104 8.10 5.99 -10.93
CA ASP A 104 6.64 6.19 -10.98
C ASP A 104 5.89 5.11 -10.19
N VAL A 105 6.55 4.03 -9.81
CA VAL A 105 6.03 3.03 -8.87
C VAL A 105 6.70 3.22 -7.52
N LYS A 106 5.88 3.29 -6.48
CA LYS A 106 6.31 3.41 -5.09
C LYS A 106 5.57 2.40 -4.22
N PHE A 107 6.15 2.13 -3.07
CA PHE A 107 5.52 1.27 -2.08
C PHE A 107 5.71 1.77 -0.66
N ILE A 108 4.81 1.32 0.21
CA ILE A 108 4.91 1.43 1.67
C ILE A 108 4.79 0.02 2.22
N TRP A 109 5.65 -0.29 3.18
CA TRP A 109 5.57 -1.52 3.96
C TRP A 109 5.17 -1.18 5.40
N GLU A 110 4.15 -1.86 5.91
CA GLU A 110 3.68 -1.74 7.29
C GLU A 110 3.86 -3.11 7.98
N ASP A 111 4.83 -3.18 8.90
CA ASP A 111 5.20 -4.43 9.57
C ASP A 111 4.06 -5.04 10.40
N GLU A 112 3.26 -4.21 11.08
CA GLU A 112 2.22 -4.64 12.04
C GLU A 112 1.21 -5.61 11.42
N ASP A 113 0.72 -5.28 10.23
CA ASP A 113 -0.28 -6.07 9.50
C ASP A 113 0.33 -6.87 8.33
N SER A 114 1.66 -6.81 8.15
CA SER A 114 2.32 -7.30 6.93
C SER A 114 1.66 -6.74 5.66
N GLN A 115 1.35 -5.45 5.69
CA GLN A 115 0.61 -4.78 4.63
C GLN A 115 1.54 -4.08 3.67
N LEU A 116 1.39 -4.41 2.38
CA LEU A 116 2.09 -3.76 1.28
C LEU A 116 1.12 -2.84 0.56
N TRP A 117 1.39 -1.53 0.61
CA TRP A 117 0.71 -0.54 -0.23
C TRP A 117 1.54 -0.29 -1.47
N LEU A 118 0.90 -0.36 -2.64
CA LEU A 118 1.51 0.06 -3.90
C LEU A 118 0.84 1.30 -4.45
N ILE A 119 1.66 2.14 -5.06
CA ILE A 119 1.28 3.42 -5.63
C ILE A 119 1.92 3.48 -7.00
N GLU A 120 1.12 3.63 -8.05
CA GLU A 120 1.58 3.86 -9.40
C GLU A 120 1.13 5.23 -9.88
N ARG A 121 2.07 6.00 -10.42
CA ARG A 121 1.80 7.27 -11.08
C ARG A 121 1.42 7.03 -12.53
N VAL A 122 0.25 7.53 -12.92
CA VAL A 122 -0.37 7.25 -14.22
C VAL A 122 -0.84 8.52 -14.92
N CYS A 123 -1.24 8.35 -16.18
CA CYS A 123 -1.77 9.41 -17.04
C CYS A 123 -0.81 10.61 -17.16
N PRO A 124 0.32 10.41 -17.87
CA PRO A 124 1.25 11.49 -18.12
C PRO A 124 0.60 12.60 -18.94
N ASN A 125 0.86 13.84 -18.54
CA ASN A 125 0.56 15.00 -19.37
C ASN A 125 1.45 15.02 -20.65
N PRO A 126 1.24 15.96 -21.58
CA PRO A 126 2.07 16.04 -22.80
C PRO A 126 3.57 16.18 -22.57
N ASP A 127 4.01 16.63 -21.39
CA ASP A 127 5.42 16.72 -21.00
C ASP A 127 5.96 15.40 -20.40
N GLY A 128 5.16 14.33 -20.40
CA GLY A 128 5.51 13.02 -19.83
C GLY A 128 5.41 12.95 -18.30
N THR A 129 4.81 13.95 -17.65
CA THR A 129 4.67 14.01 -16.19
C THR A 129 3.33 13.40 -15.76
N PRO A 130 3.32 12.30 -15.00
CA PRO A 130 2.09 11.71 -14.47
C PRO A 130 1.28 12.71 -13.66
N THR A 131 -0.04 12.65 -13.83
CA THR A 131 -0.97 13.59 -13.20
C THR A 131 -1.76 12.96 -12.05
N TYR A 132 -1.87 11.62 -12.03
CA TYR A 132 -2.56 10.87 -10.99
C TYR A 132 -1.69 9.78 -10.35
N GLU A 133 -2.04 9.42 -9.12
CA GLU A 133 -1.55 8.25 -8.37
C GLU A 133 -2.72 7.28 -8.16
N ALA A 134 -2.62 6.10 -8.77
CA ALA A 134 -3.45 4.95 -8.41
C ALA A 134 -2.79 4.23 -7.23
N SER A 135 -3.56 3.91 -6.19
CA SER A 135 -3.03 3.21 -5.02
C SER A 135 -3.95 2.10 -4.52
N GLY A 136 -3.33 1.06 -3.99
CA GLY A 136 -4.00 -0.11 -3.43
C GLY A 136 -3.09 -0.80 -2.43
N SER A 137 -3.62 -1.79 -1.73
CA SER A 137 -2.85 -2.58 -0.77
C SER A 137 -3.21 -4.05 -0.80
N MET A 138 -2.28 -4.87 -0.33
CA MET A 138 -2.52 -6.28 -0.04
C MET A 138 -1.88 -6.66 1.29
N LEU A 139 -2.50 -7.62 1.98
CA LEU A 139 -1.90 -8.28 3.13
C LEU A 139 -1.08 -9.47 2.63
N LEU A 140 0.20 -9.49 2.98
CA LEU A 140 1.09 -10.60 2.64
C LEU A 140 1.12 -11.58 3.82
N ASN A 141 0.66 -12.81 3.60
CA ASN A 141 0.82 -13.85 4.60
C ASN A 141 2.26 -14.38 4.55
N LEU A 142 3.10 -13.90 5.47
CA LEU A 142 4.52 -14.22 5.54
C LEU A 142 4.79 -15.38 6.50
N SER A 143 5.71 -16.26 6.09
CA SER A 143 6.31 -17.28 6.94
C SER A 143 7.81 -17.07 6.99
N CYS A 144 8.36 -16.91 8.20
CA CYS A 144 9.77 -16.69 8.44
C CYS A 144 10.44 -17.95 9.03
N SER A 145 11.54 -18.39 8.44
CA SER A 145 12.36 -19.48 8.97
C SER A 145 13.38 -18.97 9.99
N GLY A 146 13.89 -19.87 10.85
CA GLY A 146 14.86 -19.52 11.91
C GLY A 146 16.21 -18.97 11.42
N ASN A 147 16.46 -18.93 10.10
CA ASN A 147 17.61 -18.26 9.48
C ASN A 147 17.31 -16.80 9.08
N GLY A 148 16.15 -16.25 9.47
CA GLY A 148 15.74 -14.88 9.16
C GLY A 148 15.24 -14.68 7.73
N THR A 149 14.96 -15.73 6.96
CA THR A 149 14.34 -15.60 5.62
C THR A 149 12.82 -15.64 5.76
N CYS A 150 12.14 -14.67 5.17
CA CYS A 150 10.69 -14.59 5.13
C CYS A 150 10.20 -14.70 3.68
N SER A 151 9.14 -15.47 3.47
CA SER A 151 8.53 -15.63 2.16
C SER A 151 7.02 -15.62 2.29
N SER A 152 6.32 -15.17 1.24
CA SER A 152 4.87 -15.27 1.22
C SER A 152 4.42 -16.67 0.79
N ASN A 153 3.17 -17.02 1.08
CA ASN A 153 2.59 -18.32 0.72
C ASN A 153 2.34 -18.52 -0.79
N SER A 154 2.51 -17.48 -1.63
CA SER A 154 2.31 -17.53 -3.07
C SER A 154 3.41 -16.78 -3.81
N THR A 155 3.91 -17.31 -4.92
CA THR A 155 4.89 -16.62 -5.77
C THR A 155 4.27 -15.47 -6.57
N SER A 156 2.93 -15.40 -6.65
CA SER A 156 2.25 -14.27 -7.27
C SER A 156 0.91 -13.96 -6.62
N GLN A 157 0.68 -12.68 -6.36
CA GLN A 157 -0.52 -12.15 -5.73
C GLN A 157 -1.06 -10.99 -6.55
N THR A 158 -2.37 -10.87 -6.66
CA THR A 158 -3.04 -9.81 -7.40
C THR A 158 -3.88 -8.98 -6.44
N ALA A 159 -3.83 -7.66 -6.56
CA ALA A 159 -4.68 -6.75 -5.80
C ALA A 159 -5.19 -5.62 -6.70
N LEU A 160 -6.23 -4.93 -6.21
CA LEU A 160 -6.86 -3.83 -6.92
C LEU A 160 -6.23 -2.50 -6.49
N PHE A 161 -6.13 -1.58 -7.45
CA PHE A 161 -6.10 -0.16 -7.11
C PHE A 161 -7.48 0.25 -6.61
N THR A 162 -7.53 0.85 -5.42
CA THR A 162 -8.79 1.23 -4.74
C THR A 162 -8.91 2.74 -4.52
N SER A 163 -7.84 3.49 -4.80
CA SER A 163 -7.79 4.93 -4.69
C SER A 163 -7.11 5.55 -5.91
N LEU A 164 -7.58 6.73 -6.31
CA LEU A 164 -7.04 7.55 -7.37
C LEU A 164 -7.00 9.01 -6.89
N GLN A 165 -5.82 9.60 -6.88
CA GLN A 165 -5.63 10.97 -6.41
C GLN A 165 -4.69 11.74 -7.34
N PRO A 166 -4.75 13.08 -7.41
CA PRO A 166 -3.72 13.84 -8.11
C PRO A 166 -2.32 13.58 -7.51
N VAL A 167 -1.28 13.56 -8.34
CA VAL A 167 0.10 13.49 -7.85
C VAL A 167 0.38 14.70 -6.95
N ARG A 168 0.78 14.44 -5.70
CA ARG A 168 1.23 15.46 -4.74
C ARG A 168 2.68 15.30 -4.31
N ASP A 169 3.30 14.21 -4.74
CA ASP A 169 4.61 13.82 -4.30
C ASP A 169 5.70 14.54 -5.13
N PRO A 170 6.63 15.26 -4.46
CA PRO A 170 7.53 16.20 -5.10
C PRO A 170 8.71 15.53 -5.84
N THR A 171 8.87 14.20 -5.80
CA THR A 171 10.05 13.54 -6.43
C THR A 171 10.11 13.61 -7.96
N LYS A 172 9.23 14.39 -8.61
CA LYS A 172 9.31 14.75 -10.04
C LYS A 172 9.51 16.24 -10.31
N VAL A 173 9.72 17.09 -9.30
CA VAL A 173 10.30 18.41 -9.57
C VAL A 173 11.71 18.14 -10.07
N ARG A 174 11.94 18.36 -11.37
CA ARG A 174 13.25 18.29 -12.04
C ARG A 174 14.34 18.71 -11.06
N SER A 175 15.23 17.79 -10.70
CA SER A 175 16.59 18.18 -10.38
C SER A 175 17.13 18.81 -11.67
N LEU A 176 17.08 20.14 -11.73
CA LEU A 176 17.95 20.90 -12.61
C LEU A 176 19.35 20.72 -12.03
N GLU A 177 20.05 19.68 -12.49
CA GLU A 177 21.52 19.65 -12.50
C GLU A 177 21.99 19.80 -13.95
#